data_AF-A0A8S3I4B4-F1
#
_entry.id   AF-A0A8S3I4B4-F1
#
_cell.length_a   1.000
_cell.length_b   1.000
_cell.length_c   1.000
_cell.angle_alpha   90.00
_cell.angle_beta   90.00
_cell.angle_gamma   90.00
#
_symmetry.space_group_name_H-M   'P 1'
#
loop_
_entity.id
_entity.type
_entity.pdbx_description
1 polymer ?
#
loop_
_entity_poly.entity_id
_entity_poly.type
_entity_poly.pdbx_seq_one_letter_code
_entity_poly.pdbx_strand_id
1 'polypeptide(L)'
;STYTQLRDLADINCTYFSRQKTDVCRRFECLLIQLKHALDISVPLIRYLTDNFHHFDYSPEIKAHGYRSLVVAHGQACVGTLDILQQVDTKRVGLLFNLMYSSRLFQDLESWTKALIAMQRILTLAVKMVDYSEKKVLYVDADHVPLDIELDYFKMVAFDSEYFFGRTCGFQFAPSMQKMLTFLLAGLATFHETYNRSIPYAAASLATAPKYIL
;
A
#
# COMPACT_ATOMS: atom_id res chain seq x y z
N SER A 1 10.58 -2.63 15.52
CA SER A 1 9.91 -1.55 14.73
C SER A 1 8.63 -2.11 14.12
N THR A 2 7.77 -1.28 13.52
CA THR A 2 6.56 -1.74 12.80
C THR A 2 6.90 -2.80 11.74
N TYR A 3 8.03 -2.64 11.04
CA TYR A 3 8.54 -3.61 10.08
C TYR A 3 8.77 -5.00 10.67
N THR A 4 9.44 -5.08 11.82
CA THR A 4 9.68 -6.36 12.51
C THR A 4 8.36 -7.02 12.91
N GLN A 5 7.46 -6.27 13.54
CA GLN A 5 6.16 -6.79 13.95
C GLN A 5 5.33 -7.31 12.77
N LEU A 6 5.29 -6.56 11.67
CA LEU A 6 4.60 -6.96 10.45
C LEU A 6 5.22 -8.22 9.84
N ARG A 7 6.56 -8.30 9.80
CA ARG A 7 7.30 -9.43 9.25
C ARG A 7 7.07 -10.71 10.07
N ASP A 8 7.15 -10.61 11.40
CA ASP A 8 6.94 -11.72 12.33
C ASP A 8 5.49 -12.23 12.24
N LEU A 9 4.52 -11.32 12.23
CA LEU A 9 3.12 -11.67 12.13
C LEU A 9 2.78 -12.30 10.77
N ALA A 10 3.45 -11.87 9.70
CA ALA A 10 3.31 -12.48 8.38
C ALA A 10 3.88 -13.90 8.36
N ASP A 11 5.02 -14.15 9.02
CA ASP A 11 5.59 -15.51 9.16
C ASP A 11 4.69 -16.45 9.96
N ILE A 12 4.14 -15.97 11.07
CA ILE A 12 3.20 -16.72 11.92
C ILE A 12 1.95 -17.10 11.11
N ASN A 13 1.39 -16.16 10.36
CA ASN A 13 0.21 -16.42 9.53
C ASN A 13 0.51 -17.30 8.33
N CYS A 14 1.67 -17.13 7.68
CA CYS A 14 2.09 -17.98 6.57
C CYS A 14 2.21 -19.44 7.03
N THR A 15 2.84 -19.66 8.19
CA THR A 15 2.98 -21.00 8.79
C THR A 15 1.61 -21.60 9.13
N TYR A 16 0.68 -20.81 9.67
CA TYR A 16 -0.68 -21.28 9.96
C TYR A 16 -1.42 -21.72 8.70
N PHE A 17 -1.44 -20.88 7.65
CA PHE A 17 -2.19 -21.17 6.43
C PHE A 17 -1.57 -22.30 5.60
N SER A 18 -0.23 -22.43 5.57
CA SER A 18 0.47 -23.53 4.87
C SER A 18 0.08 -24.93 5.37
N ARG A 19 -0.32 -25.05 6.64
CA ARG A 19 -0.75 -26.32 7.24
C ARG A 19 -2.14 -26.74 6.81
N GLN A 20 -2.95 -25.81 6.28
CA GLN A 20 -4.33 -26.08 5.88
C GLN A 20 -4.43 -26.32 4.37
N LYS A 21 -5.21 -27.33 3.96
CA LYS A 21 -5.30 -27.75 2.55
C LYS A 21 -6.42 -27.06 1.74
N THR A 22 -7.02 -25.99 2.26
CA THR A 22 -8.11 -25.29 1.55
C THR A 22 -7.56 -24.26 0.58
N ASP A 23 -8.29 -24.01 -0.52
CA ASP A 23 -7.85 -23.02 -1.52
C ASP A 23 -7.79 -21.60 -0.97
N VAL A 24 -8.67 -21.26 -0.02
CA VAL A 24 -8.62 -19.98 0.69
C VAL A 24 -7.30 -19.83 1.45
N CYS A 25 -6.88 -20.86 2.20
CA CYS A 25 -5.63 -20.81 2.95
C CYS A 25 -4.40 -20.72 2.04
N ARG A 26 -4.40 -21.46 0.92
CA ARG A 26 -3.33 -21.34 -0.10
C ARG A 26 -3.21 -19.92 -0.65
N ARG A 27 -4.34 -19.26 -0.92
CA ARG A 27 -4.33 -17.87 -1.39
C ARG A 27 -3.74 -16.93 -0.34
N PHE A 28 -4.11 -17.08 0.93
CA PHE A 28 -3.51 -16.31 2.02
C PHE A 28 -2.01 -16.57 2.15
N GLU A 29 -1.58 -17.83 2.08
CA GLU A 29 -0.15 -18.19 2.10
C GLU A 29 0.62 -17.49 0.98
N CYS A 30 0.17 -17.61 -0.27
CA CYS A 30 0.79 -16.95 -1.42
C CYS A 30 0.88 -15.43 -1.20
N LEU A 31 -0.19 -14.81 -0.70
CA LEU A 31 -0.23 -13.38 -0.46
C LEU A 31 0.75 -12.95 0.65
N LEU A 32 0.87 -13.73 1.71
CA LEU A 32 1.82 -13.46 2.80
C LEU A 32 3.27 -13.62 2.35
N ILE A 33 3.56 -14.57 1.44
CA ILE A 33 4.87 -14.70 0.81
C ILE A 33 5.20 -13.44 0.00
N GLN A 34 4.24 -12.94 -0.80
CA GLN A 34 4.42 -11.70 -1.56
C GLN A 34 4.64 -10.48 -0.64
N LEU A 35 3.86 -10.36 0.43
CA LEU A 35 4.02 -9.30 1.44
C LEU A 35 5.42 -9.34 2.06
N LYS A 36 5.88 -10.51 2.51
CA LYS A 36 7.22 -10.68 3.08
C LYS A 36 8.31 -10.28 2.10
N HIS A 37 8.20 -10.74 0.86
CA HIS A 37 9.17 -10.40 -0.19
C HIS A 37 9.22 -8.89 -0.46
N ALA A 38 8.06 -8.22 -0.51
CA ALA A 38 8.00 -6.78 -0.67
C ALA A 38 8.68 -6.05 0.50
N LEU A 39 8.44 -6.49 1.75
CA LEU A 39 9.09 -5.93 2.93
C LEU A 39 10.60 -6.14 2.95
N ASP A 40 11.05 -7.35 2.60
CA ASP A 40 12.47 -7.72 2.58
C ASP A 40 13.26 -6.84 1.59
N ILE A 41 12.62 -6.40 0.49
CA ILE A 41 13.20 -5.44 -0.46
C ILE A 41 13.06 -3.99 0.04
N SER A 42 11.90 -3.59 0.57
CA SER A 42 11.67 -2.20 0.97
C SER A 42 12.53 -1.75 2.15
N VAL A 43 12.78 -2.62 3.13
CA VAL A 43 13.52 -2.26 4.35
C VAL A 43 14.92 -1.68 4.07
N PRO A 44 15.81 -2.33 3.28
CA PRO A 44 17.11 -1.73 2.96
C PRO A 44 17.00 -0.43 2.16
N LEU A 45 16.02 -0.32 1.25
CA LEU A 45 15.78 0.91 0.47
C LEU A 45 15.36 2.07 1.37
N ILE A 46 14.46 1.82 2.33
CA ILE A 46 14.03 2.81 3.33
C ILE A 46 15.21 3.27 4.19
N ARG A 47 16.09 2.34 4.62
CA ARG A 47 17.29 2.70 5.38
C ARG A 47 18.21 3.59 4.56
N TYR A 48 18.48 3.21 3.31
CA TYR A 48 19.28 4.01 2.39
C TYR A 48 18.72 5.42 2.18
N LEU A 49 17.42 5.53 1.90
CA LEU A 49 16.78 6.84 1.75
C LEU A 49 16.80 7.64 3.05
N THR A 50 16.66 6.99 4.21
CA THR A 50 16.71 7.65 5.51
C THR A 50 18.06 8.29 5.78
N ASP A 51 19.12 7.58 5.40
CA ASP A 51 20.49 8.05 5.56
C ASP A 51 20.83 9.17 4.58
N ASN A 52 20.13 9.29 3.43
CA ASN A 52 20.49 10.22 2.36
C ASN A 52 19.50 11.37 2.09
N PHE A 53 18.23 11.28 2.51
CA PHE A 53 17.20 12.27 2.11
C PHE A 53 17.53 13.70 2.55
N HIS A 54 18.37 13.86 3.59
CA HIS A 54 18.68 15.15 4.18
C HIS A 54 19.59 15.99 3.27
N HIS A 55 20.29 15.35 2.33
CA HIS A 55 21.06 16.03 1.29
C HIS A 55 20.19 16.77 0.26
N PHE A 56 18.88 16.51 0.26
CA PHE A 56 17.92 17.13 -0.64
C PHE A 56 17.07 18.20 0.07
N ASP A 57 17.30 18.46 1.36
CA ASP A 57 16.62 19.54 2.07
C ASP A 57 17.08 20.92 1.53
N TYR A 58 16.14 21.86 1.41
CA TYR A 58 16.44 23.22 0.94
C TYR A 58 17.35 23.96 1.93
N SER A 59 17.09 23.78 3.22
CA SER A 59 17.95 24.25 4.32
C SER A 59 17.78 23.35 5.56
N PRO A 60 18.64 23.45 6.59
CA PRO A 60 18.47 22.72 7.84
C PRO A 60 17.12 22.99 8.54
N GLU A 61 16.54 24.17 8.29
CA GLU A 61 15.26 24.62 8.85
C GLU A 61 14.08 24.25 7.94
N ILE A 62 14.30 24.21 6.62
CA ILE A 62 13.29 23.94 5.60
C ILE A 62 13.56 22.57 4.96
N LYS A 63 12.93 21.55 5.54
CA LYS A 63 12.99 20.17 5.05
C LYS A 63 12.31 20.05 3.68
N ALA A 64 12.91 19.31 2.76
CA ALA A 64 12.26 19.01 1.49
C ALA A 64 11.29 17.84 1.65
N HIS A 65 10.07 18.00 1.14
CA HIS A 65 9.01 16.99 1.23
C HIS A 65 9.10 15.88 0.16
N GLY A 66 10.26 15.69 -0.48
CA GLY A 66 10.48 14.64 -1.48
C GLY A 66 10.58 13.24 -0.86
N TYR A 67 11.80 12.68 -0.83
CA TYR A 67 12.07 11.33 -0.31
C TYR A 67 11.59 11.12 1.14
N ARG A 68 11.57 12.16 1.98
CA ARG A 68 11.01 12.10 3.35
C ARG A 68 9.55 11.67 3.35
N SER A 69 8.72 12.27 2.50
CA SER A 69 7.28 11.94 2.43
C SER A 69 7.06 10.52 1.92
N LEU A 70 7.91 10.04 1.01
CA LEU A 70 7.87 8.67 0.52
C LEU A 70 8.15 7.65 1.65
N VAL A 71 9.17 7.91 2.48
CA VAL A 71 9.49 7.07 3.64
C VAL A 71 8.32 7.07 4.65
N VAL A 72 7.71 8.23 4.91
CA VAL A 72 6.55 8.36 5.80
C VAL A 72 5.35 7.58 5.25
N ALA A 73 5.02 7.76 3.97
CA ALA A 73 3.92 7.06 3.32
C ALA A 73 4.13 5.53 3.40
N HIS A 74 5.35 5.03 3.18
CA HIS A 74 5.63 3.60 3.30
C HIS A 74 5.40 3.09 4.73
N GLY A 75 5.80 3.89 5.72
CA GLY A 75 5.51 3.61 7.13
C GLY A 75 4.01 3.51 7.41
N GLN A 76 3.21 4.45 6.88
CA GLN A 76 1.75 4.43 7.00
C GLN A 76 1.14 3.19 6.34
N ALA A 77 1.64 2.79 5.17
CA ALA A 77 1.19 1.56 4.51
C ALA A 77 1.51 0.31 5.34
N CYS A 78 2.67 0.27 6.00
CA CYS A 78 3.02 -0.82 6.90
C CYS A 78 2.11 -0.89 8.13
N VAL A 79 1.73 0.26 8.70
CA VAL A 79 0.78 0.33 9.82
C VAL A 79 -0.59 -0.20 9.38
N GLY A 80 -1.14 0.29 8.26
CA GLY A 80 -2.42 -0.19 7.75
C GLY A 80 -2.42 -1.68 7.42
N THR A 81 -1.32 -2.19 6.88
CA THR A 81 -1.16 -3.63 6.64
C THR A 81 -1.11 -4.43 7.94
N LEU A 82 -0.43 -3.92 8.97
CA LEU A 82 -0.35 -4.55 10.28
C LEU A 82 -1.72 -4.66 10.93
N ASP A 83 -2.54 -3.61 10.85
CA ASP A 83 -3.90 -3.60 11.40
C ASP A 83 -4.77 -4.71 10.77
N ILE A 84 -4.70 -4.88 9.45
CA ILE A 84 -5.42 -5.96 8.77
C ILE A 84 -4.86 -7.33 9.16
N LEU A 85 -3.55 -7.47 9.25
CA LEU A 85 -2.92 -8.74 9.58
C LEU A 85 -3.20 -9.18 11.03
N GLN A 86 -3.30 -8.24 11.97
CA GLN A 86 -3.75 -8.50 13.34
C GLN A 86 -5.21 -9.00 13.37
N GLN A 87 -6.07 -8.45 12.52
CA GLN A 87 -7.44 -8.96 12.39
C GLN A 87 -7.48 -10.37 11.81
N VAL A 88 -6.65 -10.67 10.81
CA VAL A 88 -6.50 -12.03 10.28
C VAL A 88 -6.05 -12.97 11.39
N ASP A 89 -5.00 -12.61 12.13
CA ASP A 89 -4.44 -13.44 13.20
C ASP A 89 -5.47 -13.77 14.28
N THR A 90 -6.26 -12.77 14.69
CA THR A 90 -7.30 -12.91 15.71
C THR A 90 -8.47 -13.77 15.22
N LYS A 91 -8.86 -13.64 13.94
CA LYS A 91 -10.10 -14.24 13.41
C LYS A 91 -9.87 -15.61 12.77
N ARG A 92 -8.65 -15.97 12.35
CA ARG A 92 -8.34 -17.17 11.53
C ARG A 92 -8.73 -18.52 12.15
N VAL A 93 -8.87 -18.60 13.48
CA VAL A 93 -9.24 -19.83 14.20
C VAL A 93 -10.76 -19.94 14.42
N GLY A 94 -11.50 -18.84 14.25
CA GLY A 94 -12.94 -18.80 14.50
C GLY A 94 -13.76 -19.54 13.44
N LEU A 95 -14.87 -20.16 13.85
CA LEU A 95 -15.80 -20.86 12.95
C LEU A 95 -16.33 -19.96 11.82
N LEU A 96 -16.51 -18.67 12.11
CA LEU A 96 -16.99 -17.68 11.14
C LEU A 96 -15.92 -17.21 10.15
N PHE A 97 -14.65 -17.59 10.32
CA PHE A 97 -13.58 -17.17 9.41
C PHE A 97 -13.87 -17.61 7.98
N ASN A 98 -14.12 -18.90 7.77
CA ASN A 98 -14.39 -19.44 6.45
C ASN A 98 -15.74 -18.98 5.90
N LEU A 99 -16.73 -18.73 6.76
CA LEU A 99 -18.11 -18.40 6.35
C LEU A 99 -18.34 -16.92 6.06
N MET A 100 -17.66 -16.02 6.78
CA MET A 100 -18.03 -14.60 6.81
C MET A 100 -16.86 -13.64 6.60
N TYR A 101 -15.69 -13.95 7.14
CA TYR A 101 -14.59 -12.98 7.23
C TYR A 101 -13.47 -13.17 6.22
N SER A 102 -13.21 -14.40 5.79
CA SER A 102 -12.05 -14.77 4.97
C SER A 102 -11.98 -13.97 3.68
N SER A 103 -13.08 -13.86 2.94
CA SER A 103 -13.13 -13.12 1.68
C SER A 103 -12.80 -11.64 1.85
N ARG A 104 -13.41 -10.97 2.84
CA ARG A 104 -13.15 -9.55 3.11
C ARG A 104 -11.71 -9.31 3.55
N LEU A 105 -11.24 -10.05 4.56
CA LEU A 105 -9.89 -9.90 5.09
C LEU A 105 -8.83 -10.22 4.02
N PHE A 106 -9.12 -11.18 3.14
CA PHE A 106 -8.26 -11.47 2.00
C PHE A 106 -8.17 -10.28 1.06
N GLN A 107 -9.31 -9.70 0.66
CA GLN A 107 -9.34 -8.53 -0.22
C GLN A 107 -8.63 -7.31 0.40
N ASP A 108 -8.85 -7.07 1.69
CA ASP A 108 -8.21 -5.96 2.39
C ASP A 108 -6.68 -6.17 2.45
N LEU A 109 -6.23 -7.37 2.83
CA LEU A 109 -4.81 -7.72 2.85
C LEU A 109 -4.18 -7.68 1.45
N GLU A 110 -4.94 -8.09 0.43
CA GLU A 110 -4.50 -8.09 -0.97
C GLU A 110 -4.25 -6.67 -1.46
N SER A 111 -5.18 -5.74 -1.20
CA SER A 111 -5.03 -4.34 -1.56
C SER A 111 -3.83 -3.70 -0.85
N TRP A 112 -3.63 -3.96 0.44
CA TRP A 112 -2.46 -3.47 1.17
C TRP A 112 -1.15 -4.05 0.65
N THR A 113 -1.12 -5.33 0.32
CA THR A 113 0.06 -5.99 -0.25
C THR A 113 0.41 -5.40 -1.62
N LYS A 114 -0.60 -5.16 -2.48
CA LYS A 114 -0.41 -4.49 -3.79
C LYS A 114 0.11 -3.07 -3.61
N ALA A 115 -0.43 -2.31 -2.66
CA ALA A 115 0.06 -0.98 -2.31
C ALA A 115 1.55 -1.02 -1.91
N LEU A 116 1.93 -1.94 -1.01
CA LEU A 116 3.32 -2.10 -0.58
C LEU A 116 4.25 -2.52 -1.72
N ILE A 117 3.82 -3.40 -2.63
CA ILE A 117 4.61 -3.76 -3.83
C ILE A 117 4.79 -2.55 -4.74
N ALA A 118 3.75 -1.74 -4.93
CA ALA A 118 3.86 -0.52 -5.72
C ALA A 118 4.81 0.48 -5.07
N MET A 119 4.70 0.67 -3.74
CA MET A 119 5.63 1.51 -2.99
C MET A 119 7.06 0.99 -3.02
N GLN A 120 7.27 -0.33 -2.93
CA GLN A 120 8.58 -0.96 -3.06
C GLN A 120 9.24 -0.57 -4.39
N ARG A 121 8.49 -0.62 -5.50
CA ARG A 121 8.99 -0.17 -6.80
C ARG A 121 9.32 1.32 -6.77
N ILE A 122 8.42 2.16 -6.24
CA ILE A 122 8.64 3.63 -6.09
C ILE A 122 9.93 3.90 -5.30
N LEU A 123 10.17 3.16 -4.22
CA LEU A 123 11.40 3.24 -3.43
C LEU A 123 12.62 2.85 -4.24
N THR A 124 12.56 1.79 -5.06
CA THR A 124 13.67 1.40 -5.94
C THR A 124 14.04 2.53 -6.91
N LEU A 125 13.05 3.17 -7.54
CA LEU A 125 13.32 4.33 -8.41
C LEU A 125 13.87 5.51 -7.61
N ALA A 126 13.32 5.77 -6.42
CA ALA A 126 13.79 6.86 -5.57
C ALA A 126 15.27 6.68 -5.19
N VAL A 127 15.72 5.46 -4.89
CA VAL A 127 17.14 5.18 -4.64
C VAL A 127 18.00 5.49 -5.87
N LYS A 128 17.58 5.05 -7.06
CA LYS A 128 18.30 5.39 -8.31
C LYS A 128 18.37 6.91 -8.54
N MET A 129 17.28 7.61 -8.27
CA MET A 129 17.22 9.08 -8.40
C MET A 129 18.14 9.76 -7.38
N VAL A 130 18.22 9.25 -6.15
CA VAL A 130 19.19 9.76 -5.15
C VAL A 130 20.63 9.59 -5.61
N ASP A 131 20.95 8.45 -6.23
CA ASP A 131 22.30 8.15 -6.68
C ASP A 131 22.71 8.96 -7.91
N TYR A 132 21.74 9.31 -8.77
CA TYR A 132 21.99 10.04 -10.00
C TYR A 132 21.93 11.57 -9.83
N SER A 133 21.01 12.07 -9.01
CA SER A 133 20.80 13.50 -8.84
C SER A 133 21.94 14.17 -8.07
N GLU A 134 22.29 15.39 -8.49
CA GLU A 134 23.11 16.27 -7.66
C GLU A 134 22.40 16.58 -6.32
N LYS A 135 23.17 16.74 -5.24
CA LYS A 135 22.61 17.11 -3.93
C LYS A 135 21.82 18.41 -4.05
N LYS A 136 20.69 18.50 -3.33
CA LYS A 136 19.67 19.58 -3.40
C LYS A 136 18.84 19.64 -4.69
N VAL A 137 19.09 18.77 -5.67
CA VAL A 137 18.27 18.63 -6.87
C VAL A 137 17.39 17.39 -6.71
N LEU A 138 16.10 17.60 -6.43
CA LEU A 138 15.18 16.47 -6.19
C LEU A 138 14.82 15.71 -7.48
N TYR A 139 14.81 16.43 -8.61
CA TYR A 139 14.41 15.90 -9.91
C TYR A 139 15.57 15.96 -10.89
N VAL A 140 15.85 14.85 -11.55
CA VAL A 140 16.84 14.79 -12.62
C VAL A 140 16.37 15.67 -13.79
N ASP A 141 17.32 16.35 -14.42
CA ASP A 141 17.06 17.14 -15.63
C ASP A 141 16.48 16.24 -16.73
N ALA A 142 15.35 16.66 -17.31
CA ALA A 142 14.58 15.87 -18.27
C ALA A 142 15.38 15.53 -19.53
N ASP A 143 16.31 16.39 -19.92
CA ASP A 143 17.15 16.21 -21.12
C ASP A 143 18.30 15.20 -20.90
N HIS A 144 18.54 14.78 -19.65
CA HIS A 144 19.68 13.96 -19.27
C HIS A 144 19.30 12.74 -18.41
N VAL A 145 18.03 12.32 -18.40
CA VAL A 145 17.59 11.15 -17.62
C VAL A 145 18.16 9.86 -18.23
N PRO A 146 18.85 9.00 -17.44
CA PRO A 146 19.27 7.68 -17.89
C PRO A 146 18.09 6.82 -18.35
N LEU A 147 18.29 6.08 -19.44
CA LEU A 147 17.26 5.21 -20.02
C LEU A 147 16.67 4.21 -19.01
N ASP A 148 17.47 3.70 -18.07
CA ASP A 148 16.99 2.75 -17.09
C ASP A 148 16.05 3.39 -16.04
N ILE A 149 16.31 4.65 -15.66
CA ILE A 149 15.43 5.46 -14.82
C ILE A 149 14.13 5.77 -15.57
N GLU A 150 14.22 6.14 -16.85
CA GLU A 150 13.06 6.41 -17.70
C GLU A 150 12.16 5.16 -17.87
N LEU A 151 12.77 4.00 -18.14
CA LEU A 151 12.05 2.73 -18.25
C LEU A 151 11.38 2.33 -16.93
N ASP A 152 12.05 2.52 -15.80
CA ASP A 152 11.46 2.23 -14.49
C ASP A 152 10.34 3.21 -14.13
N TYR A 153 10.46 4.49 -14.51
CA TYR A 153 9.38 5.46 -14.39
C TYR A 153 8.16 5.06 -15.22
N PHE A 154 8.34 4.68 -16.49
CA PHE A 154 7.23 4.24 -17.35
C PHE A 154 6.48 3.02 -16.76
N LYS A 155 7.24 2.07 -16.20
CA LYS A 155 6.68 0.91 -15.49
C LYS A 155 5.88 1.28 -14.23
N MET A 156 6.10 2.47 -13.65
CA MET A 156 5.30 2.99 -12.53
C MET A 156 4.03 3.68 -12.98
N VAL A 157 4.10 4.47 -14.06
CA VAL A 157 2.90 5.13 -14.61
C VAL A 157 1.86 4.10 -15.05
N ALA A 158 2.31 2.89 -15.40
CA ALA A 158 1.45 1.74 -15.69
C ALA A 158 0.82 1.08 -14.45
N PHE A 159 1.03 1.58 -13.22
CA PHE A 159 0.34 1.04 -12.05
C PHE A 159 -1.17 1.25 -12.14
N ASP A 160 -1.90 0.24 -11.69
CA ASP A 160 -3.32 0.41 -11.43
C ASP A 160 -3.51 1.39 -10.28
N SER A 161 -4.26 2.46 -10.55
CA SER A 161 -4.58 3.49 -9.55
C SER A 161 -5.37 2.92 -8.37
N GLU A 162 -6.05 1.77 -8.54
CA GLU A 162 -6.74 1.06 -7.47
C GLU A 162 -5.81 0.69 -6.30
N TYR A 163 -4.50 0.56 -6.53
CA TYR A 163 -3.55 0.21 -5.47
C TYR A 163 -3.42 1.28 -4.39
N PHE A 164 -3.72 2.53 -4.74
CA PHE A 164 -3.66 3.69 -3.82
C PHE A 164 -5.02 4.33 -3.57
N PHE A 165 -5.98 4.14 -4.48
CA PHE A 165 -7.30 4.78 -4.44
C PHE A 165 -8.45 3.79 -4.29
N GLY A 166 -8.17 2.49 -4.15
CA GLY A 166 -9.15 1.47 -3.79
C GLY A 166 -9.33 1.35 -2.28
N ARG A 167 -9.20 0.13 -1.74
CA ARG A 167 -9.40 -0.16 -0.29
C ARG A 167 -8.37 0.50 0.62
N THR A 168 -7.21 0.85 0.08
CA THR A 168 -6.12 1.55 0.76
C THR A 168 -6.25 3.07 0.65
N CYS A 169 -7.39 3.60 0.17
CA CYS A 169 -7.53 5.01 -0.18
C CYS A 169 -7.00 5.97 0.90
N GLY A 170 -6.08 6.82 0.46
CA GLY A 170 -5.66 8.01 1.17
C GLY A 170 -4.81 7.75 2.41
N PHE A 171 -4.22 6.55 2.53
CA PHE A 171 -3.29 6.23 3.64
C PHE A 171 -2.12 7.20 3.74
N GLN A 172 -1.71 7.79 2.61
CA GLN A 172 -0.61 8.75 2.48
C GLN A 172 -0.99 10.17 2.94
N PHE A 173 -2.26 10.44 3.20
CA PHE A 173 -2.77 11.77 3.55
C PHE A 173 -3.12 11.88 5.03
N ALA A 174 -3.33 13.12 5.48
CA ALA A 174 -3.87 13.37 6.81
C ALA A 174 -5.28 12.78 6.96
N PRO A 175 -5.70 12.36 8.17
CA PRO A 175 -7.01 11.74 8.39
C PRO A 175 -8.20 12.57 7.91
N SER A 176 -8.11 13.91 7.95
CA SER A 176 -9.16 14.82 7.44
C SER A 176 -9.32 14.69 5.92
N MET A 177 -8.22 14.64 5.18
CA MET A 177 -8.22 14.44 3.73
C MET A 177 -8.64 13.02 3.37
N GLN A 178 -8.18 12.02 4.13
CA GLN A 178 -8.57 10.62 3.90
C GLN A 178 -10.09 10.47 3.95
N LYS A 179 -10.74 10.98 5.01
CA LYS A 179 -12.22 10.96 5.13
C LYS A 179 -12.92 11.60 3.95
N MET A 180 -12.45 12.77 3.51
CA MET A 180 -13.02 13.48 2.37
C MET A 180 -12.84 12.69 1.06
N LEU A 181 -11.64 12.15 0.81
CA LEU A 181 -11.34 11.37 -0.39
C LEU A 181 -12.15 10.08 -0.44
N THR A 182 -12.24 9.37 0.68
CA THR A 182 -13.06 8.15 0.79
C THR A 182 -14.54 8.45 0.54
N PHE A 183 -15.05 9.56 1.08
CA PHE A 183 -16.42 10.00 0.81
C PHE A 183 -16.65 10.32 -0.68
N LEU A 184 -15.73 11.06 -1.31
CA LEU A 184 -15.81 11.39 -2.73
C LEU A 184 -15.77 10.14 -3.62
N LEU A 185 -14.84 9.22 -3.37
CA LEU A 185 -14.72 7.99 -4.15
C LEU A 185 -15.93 7.07 -3.95
N ALA A 186 -16.46 6.96 -2.74
CA ALA A 186 -17.70 6.24 -2.48
C ALA A 186 -18.88 6.85 -3.26
N GLY A 187 -18.97 8.19 -3.29
CA GLY A 187 -19.97 8.92 -4.08
C GLY A 187 -19.83 8.67 -5.58
N LEU A 188 -18.60 8.73 -6.11
CA LEU A 188 -18.31 8.47 -7.51
C LEU A 188 -18.57 7.01 -7.91
N ALA A 189 -18.20 6.05 -7.07
CA ALA A 189 -18.51 4.63 -7.30
C ALA A 189 -20.03 4.39 -7.34
N THR A 190 -20.76 4.99 -6.40
CA THR A 190 -22.23 4.93 -6.36
C THR A 190 -22.83 5.55 -7.62
N PHE A 191 -22.36 6.73 -8.03
CA PHE A 191 -22.82 7.40 -9.24
C PHE A 191 -22.53 6.58 -10.50
N HIS A 192 -21.32 6.04 -10.62
CA HIS A 192 -20.92 5.18 -11.74
C HIS A 192 -21.81 3.94 -11.86
N GLU A 193 -22.11 3.28 -10.74
CA GLU A 193 -23.03 2.14 -10.73
C GLU A 193 -24.47 2.54 -11.06
N THR A 194 -24.94 3.68 -10.57
CA THR A 194 -26.28 4.23 -10.87
C THR A 194 -26.41 4.63 -12.34
N TYR A 195 -25.32 5.14 -12.92
CA TYR A 195 -25.26 5.55 -14.32
C TYR A 195 -25.22 4.34 -15.26
N ASN A 196 -24.54 3.27 -14.86
CA ASN A 196 -24.37 2.07 -15.66
C ASN A 196 -25.44 0.97 -15.40
N ARG A 197 -26.20 1.01 -14.28
CA ARG A 197 -27.27 0.04 -13.91
C ARG A 197 -28.37 0.66 -13.03
N SER A 198 -29.53 0.00 -12.96
CA SER A 198 -30.73 0.48 -12.27
C SER A 198 -30.57 0.73 -10.75
N ILE A 199 -31.33 1.71 -10.25
CA ILE A 199 -31.44 2.23 -8.86
C ILE A 199 -31.27 1.19 -7.72
N PRO A 200 -31.82 -0.06 -7.77
CA PRO A 200 -31.64 -1.03 -6.70
C PRO A 200 -30.17 -1.44 -6.43
N TYR A 201 -29.26 -1.35 -7.40
CA TYR A 201 -27.84 -1.67 -7.18
C TYR A 201 -27.08 -0.54 -6.45
N ALA A 202 -27.45 0.72 -6.71
CA ALA A 202 -26.88 1.88 -6.03
C ALA A 202 -27.20 1.90 -4.52
N ALA A 203 -28.40 1.46 -4.15
CA ALA A 203 -28.82 1.33 -2.76
C ALA A 203 -28.02 0.25 -2.00
N ALA A 204 -27.64 -0.85 -2.67
CA ALA A 204 -26.77 -1.87 -2.09
C ALA A 204 -25.36 -1.33 -1.86
N SER A 205 -24.80 -0.56 -2.79
CA SER A 205 -23.47 0.04 -2.63
C SER A 205 -23.41 1.10 -1.53
N LEU A 206 -24.45 1.92 -1.36
CA LEU A 206 -24.61 2.83 -0.21
C LEU A 206 -24.75 2.08 1.13
N ALA A 207 -25.51 0.98 1.17
CA ALA A 207 -25.59 0.12 2.37
C ALA A 207 -24.24 -0.53 2.72
N THR A 208 -23.34 -0.62 1.73
CA THR A 208 -21.96 -1.05 1.91
C THR A 208 -20.97 0.10 2.06
N ALA A 209 -21.38 1.36 1.97
CA ALA A 209 -20.51 2.52 2.24
C ALA A 209 -19.91 2.55 3.65
N PRO A 210 -20.56 2.01 4.71
CA PRO A 210 -19.90 1.78 6.00
C PRO A 210 -18.68 0.84 5.90
N LYS A 211 -18.52 0.05 4.82
CA LYS A 211 -17.32 -0.76 4.57
C LYS A 211 -16.07 0.08 4.23
N TYR A 212 -16.22 1.37 3.97
CA TYR A 212 -15.14 2.32 3.74
C TYR A 212 -14.97 3.34 4.89
N ILE A 213 -15.82 3.30 5.93
CA ILE A 213 -15.87 4.32 6.99
C ILE A 213 -15.42 3.77 8.37
N LEU A 214 -14.87 2.56 8.44
CA LEU A 214 -14.25 2.02 9.66
C LEU A 214 -12.85 1.48 9.39
#